data_AF-A0A932ZDQ1-F1
#
_entry.id   AF-A0A932ZDQ1-F1
#
_cell.length_a   1.000
_cell.length_b   1.000
_cell.length_c   1.000
_cell.angle_alpha   90.00
_cell.angle_beta   90.00
_cell.angle_gamma   90.00
#
_symmetry.space_group_name_H-M   'P 1'
#
loop_
_entity.id
_entity.type
_entity.pdbx_description
1 polymer ?
#
loop_
_entity_poly.entity_id
_entity_poly.type
_entity_poly.pdbx_seq_one_letter_code
_entity_poly.pdbx_strand_id
1 'polypeptide(L)'
;DQKDLATIRDFLTPELYREIEADIRAAGDSTQQTEVVTLNAEVLDVATEGDLYVVSVRFSGLIREAAGEEPQQFSEIWHLEKPVAGRGGWLVAGIQQT
;
A
#
# COMPACT_ATOMS: atom_id res chain seq x y z
N ASP A 1 -2.29 8.94 -12.48
CA ASP A 1 -1.35 7.97 -11.89
C ASP A 1 -0.01 8.10 -12.61
N GLN A 2 1.10 8.33 -11.90
CA GLN A 2 2.41 8.54 -12.53
C GLN A 2 3.22 7.23 -12.68
N LYS A 3 2.67 6.06 -12.29
CA LYS A 3 3.36 4.76 -12.38
C LYS A 3 4.81 4.84 -11.89
N ASP A 4 5.05 5.61 -10.83
CA ASP A 4 6.41 5.85 -10.34
C ASP A 4 6.86 4.66 -9.49
N LEU A 5 7.11 3.56 -10.20
CA LEU A 5 7.57 2.28 -9.67
C LEU A 5 8.88 2.43 -8.89
N ALA A 6 9.70 3.43 -9.23
CA ALA A 6 10.92 3.75 -8.51
C ALA A 6 10.62 4.28 -7.10
N THR A 7 9.63 5.16 -6.97
CA THR A 7 9.18 5.67 -5.67
C THR A 7 8.53 4.57 -4.84
N ILE A 8 7.68 3.72 -5.44
CA ILE A 8 7.01 2.62 -4.73
C ILE A 8 8.03 1.61 -4.17
N ARG A 9 9.11 1.30 -4.91
CA ARG A 9 10.14 0.34 -4.48
C ARG A 9 10.76 0.69 -3.11
N ASP A 10 10.91 1.98 -2.82
CA ASP A 10 11.54 2.43 -1.58
C ASP A 10 10.61 2.28 -0.34
N PHE A 11 9.33 1.95 -0.56
CA PHE A 11 8.32 1.76 0.49
C PHE A 11 7.82 0.32 0.61
N LEU A 12 8.21 -0.59 -0.27
CA LEU A 12 7.79 -1.99 -0.25
C LEU A 12 8.94 -2.90 0.19
N THR A 13 8.61 -4.04 0.79
CA THR A 13 9.57 -5.13 0.91
C THR A 13 9.94 -5.67 -0.50
N PRO A 14 11.14 -6.23 -0.69
CA PRO A 14 11.55 -6.82 -1.97
C PRO A 14 10.60 -7.91 -2.48
N GLU A 15 9.92 -8.61 -1.57
CA GLU A 15 8.92 -9.62 -1.86
C GLU A 15 7.66 -8.98 -2.45
N LEU A 16 7.09 -8.00 -1.77
CA LEU A 16 5.85 -7.32 -2.19
C LEU A 16 6.06 -6.50 -3.47
N TYR A 17 7.24 -5.90 -3.65
CA TYR A 17 7.58 -5.21 -4.89
C TYR A 17 7.52 -6.14 -6.11
N ARG A 18 8.00 -7.39 -5.99
CA ARG A 18 7.97 -8.36 -7.09
C ARG A 18 6.56 -8.77 -7.48
N GLU A 19 5.66 -8.86 -6.51
CA GLU A 19 4.25 -9.18 -6.73
C GLU A 19 3.56 -8.03 -7.49
N ILE A 20 3.69 -6.80 -6.99
CA ILE A 20 3.08 -5.61 -7.60
C ILE A 20 3.66 -5.33 -8.99
N GLU A 21 4.97 -5.55 -9.20
CA GLU A 21 5.58 -5.41 -10.53
C GLU A 21 4.98 -6.40 -11.54
N ALA A 22 4.68 -7.63 -11.12
CA ALA A 22 4.06 -8.63 -11.99
C ALA A 22 2.62 -8.21 -12.38
N ASP A 23 1.83 -7.71 -11.43
CA ASP A 23 0.46 -7.24 -11.67
C ASP A 23 0.41 -6.03 -12.59
N ILE A 24 1.30 -5.05 -12.38
CA ILE A 24 1.38 -3.86 -13.23
C ILE A 24 1.79 -4.23 -14.66
N ARG A 25 2.70 -5.19 -14.83
CA ARG A 25 3.05 -5.71 -16.16
C ARG A 25 1.90 -6.46 -16.81
N ALA A 26 1.11 -7.22 -16.05
CA ALA A 26 -0.06 -7.93 -16.54
C ALA A 26 -1.20 -6.98 -16.95
N ALA A 27 -1.37 -5.86 -16.25
CA ALA A 27 -2.36 -4.83 -16.56
C ALA A 27 -2.10 -4.07 -17.89
N GLY A 28 -0.86 -4.15 -18.42
CA GLY A 28 -0.51 -3.61 -19.74
C GLY A 28 -0.65 -2.09 -19.85
N ASP A 29 -1.13 -1.62 -20.99
CA ASP A 29 -1.28 -0.19 -21.31
C ASP A 29 -2.63 0.40 -20.87
N SER A 30 -3.35 -0.30 -19.99
CA SER A 30 -4.54 0.25 -19.36
C SER A 30 -4.13 1.45 -18.50
N THR A 31 -4.65 2.63 -18.84
CA THR A 31 -4.53 3.82 -18.00
C THR A 31 -5.53 3.68 -16.86
N GLN A 32 -5.18 2.89 -15.85
CA GLN A 32 -5.86 2.94 -14.56
C GLN A 32 -5.52 4.27 -13.90
N GLN A 33 -6.53 5.12 -13.68
CA GLN A 33 -6.36 6.41 -13.02
C GLN A 33 -7.19 6.39 -11.75
N THR A 34 -6.62 5.82 -10.69
CA THR A 34 -7.24 5.86 -9.38
C THR A 34 -7.01 7.21 -8.72
N GLU A 35 -8.09 7.96 -8.49
CA GLU A 35 -8.12 9.18 -7.70
C GLU A 35 -8.57 8.83 -6.28
N VAL A 36 -7.81 9.27 -5.28
CA VAL A 36 -8.23 9.16 -3.87
C VAL A 36 -9.04 10.39 -3.51
N VAL A 37 -10.35 10.21 -3.30
CA VAL A 37 -11.29 11.29 -2.97
C VAL A 37 -11.25 11.59 -1.47
N THR A 38 -11.29 10.54 -0.64
CA THR A 38 -11.19 10.65 0.81
C THR A 38 -10.28 9.54 1.32
N LEU A 39 -9.43 9.86 2.29
CA LEU A 39 -8.53 8.92 2.95
C LEU A 39 -8.60 9.09 4.46
N ASN A 40 -8.94 8.03 5.16
CA ASN A 40 -8.83 7.90 6.61
C ASN A 40 -7.74 6.88 6.91
N ALA A 41 -7.02 7.10 8.01
CA ALA A 41 -5.98 6.20 8.48
C ALA A 41 -6.14 5.97 9.98
N GLU A 42 -6.13 4.70 10.40
CA GLU A 42 -6.27 4.30 11.79
C GLU A 42 -5.27 3.19 12.12
N VAL A 43 -4.44 3.39 13.15
CA VAL A 43 -3.56 2.34 13.66
C VAL A 43 -4.41 1.31 14.40
N LEU A 44 -4.45 0.09 13.89
CA LEU A 44 -5.17 -1.03 14.50
C LEU A 44 -4.33 -1.73 15.55
N ASP A 45 -3.05 -1.96 15.25
CA ASP A 45 -2.16 -2.71 16.12
C ASP A 45 -0.70 -2.27 15.95
N VAL A 46 0.07 -2.42 17.03
CA VAL A 46 1.51 -2.21 17.07
C VAL A 46 2.13 -3.34 17.88
N ALA A 47 2.95 -4.17 17.22
CA ALA A 47 3.60 -5.31 17.82
C ALA A 47 5.11 -5.27 17.61
N THR A 48 5.84 -6.06 18.40
CA THR A 48 7.25 -6.37 18.16
C THR A 48 7.37 -7.87 17.95
N GLU A 49 7.82 -8.26 16.76
CA GLU A 49 7.95 -9.65 16.34
C GLU A 49 9.43 -9.94 16.03
N GLY A 50 10.09 -10.65 16.95
CA GLY A 50 11.53 -10.87 16.86
C GLY A 50 12.31 -9.54 16.83
N ASP A 51 13.01 -9.30 15.73
CA ASP A 51 13.81 -8.09 15.50
C ASP A 51 13.07 -7.02 14.67
N LEU A 52 11.74 -7.14 14.51
CA LEU A 52 10.89 -6.22 13.74
C LEU A 52 9.85 -5.54 14.63
N TYR A 53 9.65 -4.25 14.43
CA TYR A 53 8.40 -3.58 14.76
C TYR A 53 7.41 -3.82 13.63
N VAL A 54 6.19 -4.21 13.97
CA VAL A 54 5.08 -4.41 13.02
C VAL A 54 3.96 -3.46 13.41
N VAL A 55 3.43 -2.71 12.44
CA VAL A 55 2.28 -1.82 12.62
C VAL A 55 1.24 -2.17 11.58
N SER A 56 0.00 -2.36 12.03
CA SER A 56 -1.15 -2.57 11.15
C SER A 56 -1.96 -1.29 11.10
N VAL A 57 -2.13 -0.71 9.92
CA VAL A 57 -2.91 0.52 9.70
C VAL A 57 -4.07 0.21 8.78
N ARG A 58 -5.29 0.55 9.21
CA ARG A 58 -6.45 0.55 8.32
C ARG A 58 -6.52 1.86 7.56
N PHE A 59 -6.45 1.78 6.25
CA PHE A 59 -6.79 2.85 5.33
C PHE A 59 -8.20 2.64 4.80
N SER A 60 -9.04 3.65 4.83
CA SER A 60 -10.38 3.55 4.28
C SER A 60 -10.88 4.89 3.75
N GLY A 61 -11.82 4.85 2.81
CA GLY A 61 -12.37 6.06 2.25
C GLY A 61 -13.02 5.84 0.91
N LEU A 62 -12.83 6.80 0.01
CA LEU A 62 -13.44 6.80 -1.33
C LEU A 62 -12.35 6.92 -2.38
N ILE A 63 -12.38 6.04 -3.38
CA ILE A 63 -11.55 6.09 -4.58
C ILE A 63 -12.41 6.18 -5.84
N ARG A 64 -11.87 6.72 -6.91
CA ARG A 64 -12.50 6.74 -8.23
C ARG A 64 -11.52 6.19 -9.25
N GLU A 65 -11.86 5.10 -9.93
CA GLU A 65 -10.94 4.39 -10.84
C GLU A 65 -10.93 4.94 -12.27
N ALA A 66 -11.99 5.64 -12.68
CA ALA A 66 -12.05 6.34 -13.96
C ALA A 66 -12.75 7.71 -13.88
N ALA A 67 -12.33 8.63 -14.74
CA ALA A 67 -12.88 9.98 -14.80
C ALA A 67 -14.39 9.95 -15.11
N GLY A 68 -15.19 10.55 -14.22
CA GLY A 68 -16.65 10.59 -14.34
C GLY A 68 -17.40 9.42 -13.72
N GLU A 69 -16.71 8.40 -13.20
CA GLU A 69 -17.36 7.35 -12.40
C GLU A 69 -17.68 7.81 -10.98
N GLU A 70 -18.69 7.21 -10.35
CA GLU A 70 -19.01 7.48 -8.96
C GLU A 70 -17.90 6.95 -8.03
N PRO A 71 -17.48 7.71 -7.00
CA PRO A 71 -16.51 7.23 -6.03
C PRO A 71 -16.99 5.96 -5.31
N GLN A 72 -16.12 4.97 -5.24
CA GLN A 72 -16.34 3.70 -4.56
C GLN A 72 -15.64 3.67 -3.21
N GLN A 73 -16.26 3.01 -2.24
CA GLN A 73 -15.63 2.80 -0.94
C GLN A 73 -14.51 1.77 -1.04
N PHE A 74 -13.41 2.05 -0.36
CA PHE A 74 -12.34 1.09 -0.15
C PHE A 74 -11.99 1.00 1.34
N SER A 75 -11.51 -0.17 1.76
CA SER A 75 -10.98 -0.41 3.09
C SER A 75 -9.86 -1.45 2.95
N GLU A 76 -8.68 -1.08 3.40
CA GLU A 76 -7.47 -1.89 3.32
C GLU A 76 -6.71 -1.83 4.64
N ILE A 77 -6.12 -2.94 5.05
CA ILE A 77 -5.20 -3.01 6.17
C ILE A 77 -3.80 -3.19 5.61
N TRP A 78 -2.94 -2.23 5.92
CA TRP A 78 -1.56 -2.23 5.49
C TRP A 78 -0.70 -2.62 6.68
N HIS A 79 0.12 -3.65 6.50
CA HIS A 79 1.09 -4.10 7.48
C HIS A 79 2.45 -3.50 7.13
N LEU A 80 2.99 -2.68 8.04
CA LEU A 80 4.29 -2.05 7.90
C LEU A 80 5.28 -2.68 8.88
N GLU A 81 6.49 -2.92 8.42
CA GLU A 81 7.59 -3.44 9.23
C GLU A 81 8.78 -2.49 9.27
N LYS A 82 9.51 -2.52 10.39
CA LYS A 82 10.75 -1.78 10.56
C LYS A 82 11.70 -2.54 11.49
N PRO A 83 13.01 -2.67 11.16
CA PRO A 83 13.99 -3.26 12.06
C PRO A 83 14.09 -2.53 13.40
N VAL A 84 14.05 -3.28 14.51
CA VAL A 84 14.22 -2.77 15.88
C VAL A 84 15.61 -2.16 16.07
N ALA A 85 16.62 -2.69 15.37
CA ALA A 85 17.98 -2.16 15.32
C ALA A 85 18.07 -0.71 14.74
N GLY A 86 16.95 -0.15 14.26
CA GLY A 86 16.81 1.26 13.90
C GLY A 86 17.43 1.67 12.57
N ARG A 87 18.08 0.74 11.86
CA ARG A 87 18.58 0.96 10.50
C ARG A 87 17.47 0.67 9.50
N GLY A 88 16.93 1.73 8.87
CA GLY A 88 15.88 1.63 7.84
C GLY A 88 14.60 2.38 8.20
N GLY A 89 13.77 2.62 7.18
CA GLY A 89 12.42 3.18 7.31
C GLY A 89 11.36 2.10 7.56
N TRP A 90 10.10 2.52 7.54
CA TRP A 90 8.97 1.59 7.48
C TRP A 90 8.80 1.09 6.05
N LEU A 91 8.66 -0.22 5.90
CA LEU A 91 8.36 -0.87 4.63
C LEU A 91 6.99 -1.54 4.73
N VAL A 92 6.18 -1.46 3.68
CA VAL A 92 4.94 -2.23 3.58
C VAL A 92 5.32 -3.68 3.31
N ALA A 93 4.94 -4.55 4.24
CA ALA A 93 5.15 -6.00 4.18
C ALA A 93 3.96 -6.73 3.56
N GLY A 94 2.76 -6.14 3.63
CA GLY A 94 1.56 -6.69 3.03
C GLY A 94 0.38 -5.73 3.04
N ILE A 95 -0.55 -5.94 2.13
CA ILE A 95 -1.82 -5.19 2.01
C ILE A 95 -2.95 -6.21 1.99
N GLN A 96 -3.96 -6.02 2.84
CA GLN A 96 -5.16 -6.84 2.89
C GLN A 96 -6.39 -5.97 2.59
N GLN A 97 -7.17 -6.31 1.58
CA GLN A 97 -8.45 -5.66 1.30
C GLN A 97 -9.55 -6.26 2.20
N THR A 98 -10.45 -5.42 2.72
CA THR A 98 -11.54 -5.81 3.65
C THR A 98 -12.90 -5.35 3.18
#